data_AF-A0A800BXK4-F1
#
_entry.id   AF-A0A800BXK4-F1
#
_cell.length_a   1.000
_cell.length_b   1.000
_cell.length_c   1.000
_cell.angle_alpha   90.00
_cell.angle_beta   90.00
_cell.angle_gamma   90.00
#
_symmetry.space_group_name_H-M   'P 1'
#
loop_
_entity.id
_entity.type
_entity.pdbx_description
1 polymer ?
#
loop_
_entity_poly.entity_id
_entity_poly.type
_entity_poly.pdbx_seq_one_letter_code
_entity_poly.pdbx_strand_id
1 'polypeptide(L)'
;MVSEYEQDCPCGDGQVPDQEGKCVMPEVTFMAFIMSLNTSAIFHLGGIADPETGEKLIDFSLARHAIDTLVLLQEKTKGNLDNDEAEMLKNLLYEVKMRFVQVVKDSKEGKKSS
;
A
#
# COMPACT_ATOMS: atom_id res chain seq x y z
N MET A 1 4.36 22.75 -11.49
CA MET A 1 5.50 22.66 -10.56
C MET A 1 5.82 21.18 -10.45
N VAL A 2 6.76 20.71 -11.28
CA VAL A 2 7.24 19.33 -11.24
C VAL A 2 8.34 19.32 -10.19
N SER A 3 8.13 18.61 -9.09
CA SER A 3 9.07 18.56 -7.97
C SER A 3 10.37 17.89 -8.38
N GLU A 4 11.48 18.47 -7.97
CA GLU A 4 12.89 18.14 -8.25
C GLU A 4 13.36 16.76 -7.74
N TYR A 5 12.73 15.65 -8.16
CA TYR A 5 13.15 14.29 -7.78
C TYR A 5 13.58 13.39 -8.95
N GLU A 6 13.76 13.93 -10.15
CA GLU A 6 14.50 13.22 -11.20
C GLU A 6 15.98 13.59 -11.11
N GLN A 7 16.60 13.16 -10.01
CA GLN A 7 18.05 13.01 -9.98
C GLN A 7 18.34 11.81 -10.88
N ASP A 8 18.91 12.09 -12.05
CA ASP A 8 19.25 11.17 -13.15
C ASP A 8 20.03 9.96 -12.61
N CYS A 9 19.30 8.95 -12.14
CA CYS A 9 19.87 7.79 -11.48
C CYS A 9 20.36 6.84 -12.59
N PRO A 10 21.66 6.48 -12.66
CA PRO A 10 22.20 5.65 -13.74
C PRO A 10 21.78 4.18 -13.64
N CYS A 11 20.87 3.86 -12.74
CA CYS A 11 20.42 2.51 -12.46
C CYS A 11 19.18 2.16 -13.30
N GLY A 12 19.09 0.90 -13.73
CA GLY A 12 17.93 0.42 -14.48
C GLY A 12 16.65 0.42 -13.63
N ASP A 13 15.51 0.23 -14.29
CA ASP A 13 14.19 0.25 -13.63
C ASP A 13 14.16 -0.64 -12.38
N GLY A 14 13.82 -0.04 -11.23
CA GLY A 14 13.71 -0.73 -9.95
C GLY A 14 15.02 -0.94 -9.17
N GLN A 15 16.14 -0.39 -9.64
CA GLN A 15 17.43 -0.44 -8.96
C GLN A 15 17.80 0.91 -8.33
N VAL A 16 18.53 0.86 -7.21
CA VAL A 16 19.10 2.04 -6.54
C VAL A 16 20.59 1.84 -6.30
N PRO A 17 21.40 2.91 -6.27
CA PRO A 17 22.81 2.81 -5.90
C PRO A 17 22.94 2.43 -4.42
N ASP A 18 23.76 1.42 -4.13
CA ASP A 18 24.19 1.12 -2.77
C ASP A 18 25.25 2.12 -2.25
N GLN A 19 25.78 1.90 -1.05
CA GLN A 19 26.82 2.76 -0.45
C GLN A 19 28.13 2.79 -1.26
N GLU A 20 28.35 1.81 -2.14
CA GLU A 20 29.51 1.70 -3.03
C GLU A 20 29.21 2.23 -4.45
N GLY A 21 27.99 2.73 -4.69
CA GLY A 21 27.55 3.26 -5.98
C GLY A 21 27.17 2.19 -7.00
N LYS A 22 27.02 0.92 -6.58
CA LYS A 22 26.57 -0.16 -7.45
C LYS A 22 25.05 -0.20 -7.50
N CYS A 23 24.49 -0.32 -8.69
CA CYS A 23 23.06 -0.48 -8.87
C CYS A 23 22.62 -1.87 -8.38
N VAL A 24 21.82 -1.90 -7.31
CA VAL A 24 21.30 -3.11 -6.69
C VAL A 24 19.79 -3.03 -6.53
N MET A 25 19.16 -4.19 -6.35
CA MET A 25 17.79 -4.24 -5.89
C MET A 25 17.77 -3.82 -4.43
N PRO A 26 16.92 -2.86 -4.02
CA PRO A 26 16.85 -2.43 -2.63
C PRO A 26 16.47 -3.60 -1.72
N GLU A 27 17.04 -3.60 -0.51
CA GLU A 27 16.67 -4.57 0.52
C GLU A 27 15.19 -4.43 0.88
N VAL A 28 14.51 -5.56 1.02
CA VAL A 28 13.12 -5.58 1.46
C VAL A 28 13.10 -5.50 2.98
N THR A 29 12.67 -4.36 3.52
CA THR A 29 12.39 -4.20 4.95
C THR A 29 10.95 -4.61 5.27
N PHE A 30 10.67 -4.99 6.52
CA PHE A 30 9.31 -5.30 6.96
C PHE A 30 8.37 -4.12 6.69
N MET A 31 8.80 -2.90 7.03
CA MET A 31 8.08 -1.66 6.75
C MET A 31 7.75 -1.51 5.24
N ALA A 32 8.74 -1.68 4.36
CA ALA A 32 8.52 -1.58 2.92
C ALA A 32 7.53 -2.63 2.41
N PHE A 33 7.59 -3.85 2.95
CA PHE A 33 6.65 -4.92 2.61
C PHE A 33 5.22 -4.62 3.10
N ILE A 34 5.04 -4.13 4.32
CA ILE A 34 3.71 -3.73 4.81
C ILE A 34 3.13 -2.56 4.00
N MET A 35 3.98 -1.60 3.63
CA MET A 35 3.56 -0.46 2.80
C MET A 35 3.11 -0.89 1.40
N SER A 36 3.77 -1.87 0.79
CA SER A 36 3.34 -2.41 -0.52
C SER A 36 1.98 -3.10 -0.44
N LEU A 37 1.73 -3.88 0.62
CA LEU A 37 0.42 -4.50 0.87
C LEU A 37 -0.67 -3.45 1.13
N ASN A 38 -0.38 -2.41 1.91
CA ASN A 38 -1.32 -1.30 2.14
C ASN A 38 -1.65 -0.58 0.82
N THR A 39 -0.65 -0.37 -0.03
CA THR A 39 -0.82 0.25 -1.35
C THR A 39 -1.72 -0.59 -2.24
N SER A 40 -1.53 -1.92 -2.26
CA SER A 40 -2.42 -2.86 -2.96
C SER A 40 -3.86 -2.79 -2.44
N ALA A 41 -4.06 -2.73 -1.12
CA ALA A 41 -5.40 -2.58 -0.54
C ALA A 41 -6.07 -1.26 -0.96
N ILE A 42 -5.32 -0.15 -0.95
CA ILE A 42 -5.81 1.17 -1.40
C ILE A 42 -6.13 1.17 -2.90
N PHE A 43 -5.30 0.52 -3.71
CA PHE A 43 -5.52 0.35 -5.14
C PHE A 43 -6.85 -0.36 -5.40
N HIS A 44 -7.09 -1.50 -4.76
CA HIS A 44 -8.34 -2.25 -4.88
C HIS A 44 -9.56 -1.52 -4.30
N LEU A 45 -9.37 -0.44 -3.54
CA LEU A 45 -10.43 0.45 -3.08
C LEU A 45 -10.68 1.63 -4.04
N GLY A 46 -10.06 1.66 -5.22
CA GLY A 46 -10.15 2.78 -6.16
C GLY A 46 -9.42 4.04 -5.67
N GLY A 47 -8.52 3.91 -4.68
CA GLY A 47 -7.72 5.01 -4.15
C GLY A 47 -6.58 5.43 -5.08
N ILE A 48 -6.18 4.55 -5.99
CA ILE A 48 -5.13 4.75 -6.99
C ILE A 48 -5.74 4.41 -8.35
N ALA A 49 -5.51 5.25 -9.36
CA ALA A 49 -5.93 4.95 -10.72
C ALA A 49 -4.99 3.92 -11.34
N ASP A 50 -5.54 3.01 -12.13
CA ASP A 50 -4.75 2.07 -12.92
C ASP A 50 -3.85 2.87 -13.90
N PRO A 51 -2.53 2.61 -13.92
CA PRO A 51 -1.59 3.41 -14.72
C PRO A 51 -1.73 3.18 -16.22
N GLU A 52 -2.32 2.06 -16.67
CA GLU A 52 -2.52 1.76 -18.09
C GLU A 52 -3.83 2.36 -18.61
N THR A 53 -4.90 2.26 -17.82
CA THR A 53 -6.26 2.65 -18.23
C THR A 53 -6.69 4.01 -17.69
N GLY A 54 -6.07 4.50 -16.62
CA GLY A 54 -6.48 5.69 -15.89
C GLY A 54 -7.75 5.51 -15.05
N GLU A 55 -8.34 4.30 -15.03
CA GLU A 55 -9.60 4.03 -14.35
C GLU A 55 -9.37 3.65 -12.87
N LYS A 56 -10.31 4.04 -12.02
CA LYS A 56 -10.34 3.62 -10.61
C LYS A 56 -11.21 2.37 -10.49
N LEU A 57 -10.57 1.22 -10.34
CA LEU A 57 -11.25 -0.05 -10.15
C LEU A 57 -11.45 -0.32 -8.65
N ILE A 58 -12.69 -0.57 -8.26
CA ILE A 58 -13.04 -0.99 -6.90
C ILE A 58 -13.33 -2.48 -6.91
N ASP A 59 -12.46 -3.25 -6.25
CA ASP A 59 -12.65 -4.67 -5.97
C ASP A 59 -12.63 -4.89 -4.44
N PHE A 60 -13.83 -4.96 -3.87
CA PHE A 60 -13.99 -5.19 -2.43
C PHE A 60 -13.46 -6.55 -1.96
N SER A 61 -13.44 -7.56 -2.83
CA SER A 61 -12.95 -8.89 -2.48
C SER A 61 -11.44 -8.87 -2.32
N LEU A 62 -10.73 -8.29 -3.29
CA LEU A 62 -9.28 -8.15 -3.23
C LEU A 62 -8.83 -7.16 -2.15
N ALA A 63 -9.54 -6.04 -1.99
CA ALA A 63 -9.27 -5.11 -0.90
C ALA A 63 -9.41 -5.80 0.47
N ARG A 64 -10.48 -6.58 0.68
CA ARG A 64 -10.67 -7.33 1.92
C ARG A 64 -9.57 -8.36 2.14
N HIS A 65 -9.21 -9.11 1.10
CA HIS A 65 -8.14 -10.10 1.20
C HIS A 65 -6.80 -9.47 1.61
N ALA A 66 -6.45 -8.30 1.06
CA ALA A 66 -5.25 -7.55 1.44
C ALA A 66 -5.30 -7.10 2.92
N ILE A 67 -6.47 -6.61 3.39
CA ILE A 67 -6.68 -6.25 4.80
C ILE A 67 -6.54 -7.48 5.72
N ASP A 68 -7.15 -8.60 5.35
CA ASP A 68 -7.10 -9.84 6.13
C ASP A 68 -5.64 -10.37 6.19
N THR A 69 -4.86 -10.18 5.13
CA THR A 69 -3.42 -10.50 5.11
C THR A 69 -2.64 -9.63 6.10
N LEU A 70 -2.89 -8.31 6.13
CA LEU A 70 -2.28 -7.41 7.10
C LEU A 70 -2.65 -7.76 8.55
N VAL A 71 -3.90 -8.16 8.79
CA VAL A 71 -4.36 -8.62 10.12
C VAL A 71 -3.65 -9.91 10.51
N LEU A 72 -3.53 -10.87 9.59
CA LEU A 72 -2.79 -12.11 9.82
C LEU A 72 -1.33 -11.81 10.19
N LEU A 73 -0.68 -10.90 9.46
CA LEU A 73 0.71 -10.52 9.73
C LEU A 73 0.84 -9.90 11.13
N GLN A 74 -0.03 -8.97 11.51
CA GLN A 74 -0.02 -8.37 12.85
C GLN A 74 -0.09 -9.42 13.97
N GLU A 75 -0.93 -10.44 13.80
CA GLU A 75 -1.04 -11.53 14.78
C GLU A 75 0.17 -12.45 14.77
N LYS A 76 0.71 -12.79 13.59
CA LYS A 76 1.83 -13.73 13.45
C LYS A 76 3.18 -13.14 13.79
N THR A 77 3.35 -11.82 13.70
CA THR A 77 4.62 -11.15 14.01
C THR A 77 4.66 -10.57 15.43
N LYS A 78 3.60 -10.75 16.23
CA LYS A 78 3.54 -10.25 17.61
C LYS A 78 4.71 -10.76 18.45
N GLY A 79 5.43 -9.83 19.09
CA GLY A 79 6.62 -10.11 19.88
C GLY A 79 7.92 -10.15 19.08
N ASN A 80 7.86 -10.08 17.75
CA ASN A 80 9.02 -9.99 16.86
C ASN A 80 9.19 -8.59 16.22
N LEU A 81 8.20 -7.70 16.41
CA LEU A 81 8.25 -6.33 15.89
C LEU A 81 8.90 -5.39 16.91
N ASP A 82 9.66 -4.42 16.41
CA ASP A 82 10.00 -3.24 17.20
C ASP A 82 8.79 -2.30 17.37
N ASN A 83 8.97 -1.23 18.17
CA ASN A 83 7.88 -0.30 18.47
C ASN A 83 7.40 0.45 17.22
N ASP A 84 8.31 0.84 16.33
CA ASP A 84 8.01 1.65 15.16
C ASP A 84 7.27 0.80 14.11
N GLU A 85 7.71 -0.45 13.91
CA GLU A 85 7.05 -1.45 13.06
C GLU A 85 5.64 -1.79 13.58
N ALA A 86 5.50 -2.01 14.88
CA ALA A 86 4.22 -2.34 15.50
C ALA A 86 3.22 -1.17 15.41
N GLU A 87 3.69 0.05 15.66
CA GLU A 87 2.88 1.26 15.55
C GLU A 87 2.47 1.55 14.11
N MET A 88 3.41 1.46 13.16
CA MET A 88 3.14 1.60 11.73
C MET A 88 2.05 0.62 11.29
N LEU A 89 2.23 -0.68 11.54
CA LEU A 89 1.28 -1.70 11.10
C LEU A 89 -0.11 -1.47 11.69
N LYS A 90 -0.19 -1.08 12.97
CA LYS A 90 -1.45 -0.75 13.63
C LYS A 90 -2.13 0.45 12.97
N ASN A 91 -1.39 1.52 12.69
CA ASN A 91 -1.93 2.74 12.09
C ASN A 91 -2.42 2.50 10.66
N LEU A 92 -1.64 1.77 9.84
CA LEU A 92 -2.02 1.40 8.48
C LEU A 92 -3.27 0.52 8.45
N LEU A 93 -3.33 -0.49 9.33
CA LEU A 93 -4.52 -1.34 9.45
C LEU A 93 -5.77 -0.55 9.82
N TYR A 94 -5.65 0.43 10.72
CA TYR A 94 -6.77 1.29 11.08
C TYR A 94 -7.22 2.14 9.88
N GLU A 95 -6.29 2.83 9.22
CA GLU A 95 -6.58 3.69 8.08
C GLU A 95 -7.28 2.93 6.95
N VAL A 96 -6.73 1.79 6.55
CA VAL A 96 -7.26 1.02 5.42
C VAL A 96 -8.64 0.43 5.73
N LYS A 97 -8.88 0.00 6.98
CA LYS A 97 -10.20 -0.48 7.43
C LYS A 97 -11.24 0.64 7.41
N MET A 98 -10.89 1.82 7.89
CA MET A 98 -11.77 2.98 7.86
C MET A 98 -12.11 3.37 6.42
N ARG A 99 -11.11 3.37 5.54
CA ARG A 99 -11.30 3.64 4.11
C ARG A 99 -12.21 2.61 3.45
N PHE A 100 -12.00 1.32 3.73
CA PHE A 100 -12.87 0.24 3.23
C PHE A 100 -14.33 0.47 3.63
N VAL A 101 -14.58 0.77 4.91
CA VAL A 101 -15.94 1.03 5.42
C VAL A 101 -16.57 2.23 4.72
N GLN A 102 -15.81 3.31 4.50
CA GLN A 102 -16.29 4.49 3.79
C GLN A 102 -16.69 4.15 2.35
N VAL A 103 -15.81 3.49 1.59
CA VAL A 103 -16.07 3.14 0.18
C VAL A 103 -17.26 2.18 0.05
N VAL A 104 -17.42 1.24 1.00
CA VAL A 104 -18.60 0.35 1.04
C VAL A 104 -19.89 1.14 1.30
N LYS A 105 -19.87 2.16 2.17
CA LYS A 105 -21.03 3.01 2.43
C LYS A 105 -21.39 3.83 1.19
N ASP A 106 -20.41 4.52 0.60
CA ASP A 106 -20.61 5.36 -0.59
C ASP A 106 -21.18 4.55 -1.77
N SER A 107 -20.66 3.33 -1.97
CA SER A 107 -21.13 2.42 -3.02
C SER A 107 -22.57 1.90 -2.80
N LYS A 108 -23.05 1.88 -1.55
CA LYS A 108 -24.44 1.52 -1.21
C LYS A 108 -25.39 2.70 -1.36
N GLU A 109 -24.91 3.92 -1.09
CA GLU A 109 -25.70 5.15 -1.21
C GLU A 109 -25.92 5.53 -2.68
N GLY A 110 -24.92 5.34 -3.55
CA GLY A 110 -25.06 5.52 -5.00
C GLY A 110 -26.08 4.59 -5.67
N LYS A 111 -26.32 3.40 -5.11
CA LYS A 111 -27.35 2.46 -5.61
C LYS A 111 -28.77 2.73 -5.10
N LYS A 112 -28.96 3.64 -4.15
CA LYS A 112 -30.27 3.94 -3.54
C LYS A 112 -30.99 5.12 -4.20
N SER A 113 -30.30 5.83 -5.10
CA SER A 113 -30.81 7.03 -5.78
C SER A 113 -30.94 6.86 -7.30
N SER A 114 -30.89 5.63 -7.81
CA SER A 114 -31.08 5.29 -9.22
C SER A 114 -32.14 4.21 -9.41
#